data_AF-A0A7C3ECD0-F1
#
_entry.id   AF-A0A7C3ECD0-F1
#
_cell.length_a   1.000
_cell.length_b   1.000
_cell.length_c   1.000
_cell.angle_alpha   90.00
_cell.angle_beta   90.00
_cell.angle_gamma   90.00
#
_symmetry.space_group_name_H-M   'P 1'
#
loop_
_entity.id
_entity.type
_entity.pdbx_description
1 polymer ?
#
loop_
_entity_poly.entity_id
_entity_poly.type
_entity_poly.pdbx_seq_one_letter_code
_entity_poly.pdbx_strand_id
1 'polypeptide(L)' 'MERIAEISRKTGETDIRVRLNIDGTGTARIDCPVGFLTHMLSTFARHGLFDLELTARGDLEVDQ' A
#
# COMPACT_ATOMS: atom_id res chain seq x y z
N MET A 1 -1.36 -15.92 16.90
CA MET A 1 -0.23 -15.05 16.53
C MET A 1 -0.66 -14.35 15.26
N GLU A 2 -0.75 -13.02 15.25
CA GLU A 2 -1.20 -12.28 14.06
C GLU A 2 -0.06 -12.17 13.05
N ARG A 3 -0.34 -12.45 11.77
CA ARG A 3 0.65 -12.33 10.68
C ARG A 3 0.61 -10.91 10.11
N ILE A 4 1.19 -9.99 10.86
CA ILE A 4 1.20 -8.56 10.54
C ILE A 4 2.64 -8.07 10.39
N ALA A 5 2.89 -7.27 9.36
CA ALA A 5 4.16 -6.57 9.17
C ALA A 5 3.90 -5.09 8.86
N GLU A 6 4.79 -4.23 9.36
CA GLU A 6 4.83 -2.82 9.06
C GLU A 6 6.25 -2.43 8.60
N ILE A 7 6.34 -1.73 7.48
CA ILE A 7 7.61 -1.33 6.87
C ILE A 7 7.49 0.12 6.43
N SER A 8 8.52 0.91 6.74
CA SER A 8 8.72 2.26 6.21
C SER A 8 10.03 2.31 5.43
N ARG A 9 10.01 2.89 4.23
CA ARG A 9 11.18 3.06 3.37
C ARG A 9 11.18 4.45 2.77
N LYS A 10 12.33 5.10 2.84
CA LYS A 10 12.56 6.43 2.26
C LYS A 10 13.81 6.43 1.39
N THR A 11 13.70 7.00 0.21
CA THR A 11 14.81 7.28 -0.71
C THR A 11 14.78 8.73 -1.19
N GLY A 12 15.61 9.08 -2.16
CA GLY A 12 15.54 10.37 -2.84
C GLY A 12 14.28 10.49 -3.70
N GLU A 13 13.80 9.38 -4.27
CA GLU A 13 12.64 9.36 -5.16
C GLU A 13 11.32 9.17 -4.40
N THR A 14 11.30 8.35 -3.34
CA THR A 14 10.04 7.89 -2.72
C THR A 14 10.03 7.90 -1.19
N ASP A 15 8.86 8.12 -0.60
CA ASP A 15 8.57 7.96 0.83
C ASP A 15 7.33 7.05 0.97
N ILE A 16 7.54 5.84 1.49
CA ILE A 16 6.54 4.77 1.50
C ILE A 16 6.40 4.19 2.90
N ARG A 17 5.16 4.03 3.35
CA ARG A 17 4.78 3.30 4.57
C ARG A 17 3.71 2.28 4.24
N VAL A 18 3.94 1.03 4.67
CA VAL A 18 3.01 -0.08 4.45
C VAL A 18 2.79 -0.81 5.76
N ARG A 19 1.53 -1.09 6.07
CA ARG A 19 1.12 -2.08 7.07
C ARG A 19 0.24 -3.12 6.39
N LEU A 20 0.59 -4.40 6.56
CA LEU A 20 -0.10 -5.52 5.94
C LEU A 20 -0.44 -6.56 7.00
N ASN A 21 -1.72 -6.91 7.08
CA ASN A 21 -2.21 -8.11 7.77
C ASN A 21 -2.62 -9.16 6.72
N ILE A 22 -1.94 -10.31 6.70
CA ILE A 22 -2.25 -11.38 5.73
C ILE A 22 -3.37 -12.32 6.21
N ASP A 23 -3.85 -12.17 7.45
CA ASP A 23 -5.05 -12.80 8.00
C ASP A 23 -6.15 -11.74 8.19
N GLY A 24 -6.43 -10.97 7.13
CA GLY A 24 -7.33 -9.82 7.19
C GLY A 24 -8.77 -10.12 6.75
N THR A 25 -9.48 -9.05 6.41
CA THR A 25 -10.88 -9.06 5.96
C THR A 25 -11.05 -8.49 4.56
N GLY A 26 -9.96 -8.06 3.92
CA GLY A 26 -9.97 -7.43 2.61
C GLY A 26 -10.13 -5.91 2.66
N THR A 27 -9.76 -5.27 3.77
CA THR A 27 -9.83 -3.81 3.92
C THR A 27 -8.62 -3.14 3.28
N ALA A 28 -8.82 -2.07 2.52
CA ALA A 28 -7.73 -1.30 1.92
C ALA A 28 -7.86 0.19 2.27
N ARG A 29 -6.80 0.78 2.82
CA ARG A 29 -6.62 2.23 3.00
C ARG A 29 -5.36 2.64 2.28
N ILE A 30 -5.50 3.18 1.08
CA ILE A 30 -4.37 3.51 0.21
C ILE A 30 -4.40 5.01 -0.06
N ASP A 31 -3.36 5.69 0.38
CA ASP A 31 -3.06 7.08 0.07
C ASP A 31 -1.85 7.12 -0.87
N CYS A 32 -2.13 7.04 -2.16
CA CYS A 32 -1.15 7.07 -3.24
C CYS A 32 -1.71 7.92 -4.39
N PRO A 33 -0.92 8.81 -5.00
CA PRO A 33 -1.39 9.67 -6.07
C PRO A 33 -1.59 8.93 -7.41
N VAL A 34 -1.09 7.69 -7.54
CA VAL A 34 -1.25 6.86 -8.74
C VAL A 34 -2.57 6.07 -8.67
N GLY A 35 -3.58 6.53 -9.40
CA GLY A 35 -4.94 5.99 -9.33
C GLY A 35 -5.07 4.53 -9.78
N PHE A 36 -4.40 4.14 -10.87
CA PHE A 36 -4.44 2.76 -11.35
C PHE A 36 -3.81 1.79 -10.35
N LEU A 37 -2.65 2.14 -9.78
CA LEU A 37 -1.99 1.35 -8.74
C LEU A 37 -2.88 1.22 -7.50
N THR A 38 -3.53 2.31 -7.07
CA THR A 38 -4.49 2.30 -5.96
C THR A 38 -5.64 1.32 -6.22
N HIS A 39 -6.18 1.29 -7.44
CA HIS A 39 -7.23 0.35 -7.83
C HIS A 39 -6.74 -1.11 -7.79
N MET A 40 -5.54 -1.38 -8.32
CA MET A 40 -4.93 -2.71 -8.31
C MET A 40 -4.65 -3.22 -6.89
N LEU A 41 -4.08 -2.38 -6.02
CA LEU A 41 -3.80 -2.74 -4.63
C LEU A 41 -5.08 -2.93 -3.81
N SER A 42 -6.14 -2.15 -4.09
CA SER A 42 -7.46 -2.36 -3.48
C SER A 42 -8.04 -3.71 -3.88
N THR A 43 -7.91 -4.08 -5.15
CA THR A 43 -8.33 -5.38 -5.69
C THR A 43 -7.53 -6.52 -5.04
N PHE A 44 -6.20 -6.36 -4.94
CA PHE A 44 -5.31 -7.30 -4.26
C PHE A 44 -5.73 -7.55 -2.81
N ALA A 45 -5.96 -6.50 -2.03
CA ALA A 45 -6.42 -6.63 -0.65
C ALA A 45 -7.80 -7.32 -0.57
N ARG A 46 -8.77 -6.86 -1.37
CA ARG A 46 -10.15 -7.36 -1.36
C ARG A 46 -10.24 -8.85 -1.69
N HIS A 47 -9.56 -9.30 -2.74
CA HIS A 47 -9.66 -10.69 -3.20
C HIS A 47 -8.67 -11.62 -2.49
N GLY A 48 -7.59 -11.08 -1.92
CA GLY A 48 -6.66 -11.82 -1.06
C GLY A 48 -7.10 -11.93 0.40
N LEU A 49 -8.16 -11.21 0.81
CA LEU A 49 -8.57 -11.04 2.22
C LEU A 49 -7.44 -10.47 3.09
N PHE A 50 -6.66 -9.54 2.54
CA PHE A 50 -5.63 -8.84 3.29
C PHE A 50 -6.15 -7.51 3.79
N ASP A 51 -5.72 -7.10 4.98
CA ASP A 51 -5.88 -5.70 5.38
C ASP A 51 -4.60 -4.93 5.05
N LEU A 52 -4.72 -3.95 4.16
CA LEU A 52 -3.61 -3.16 3.63
C LEU A 52 -3.79 -1.68 3.97
N GLU A 53 -2.80 -1.11 4.65
CA GLU A 53 -2.65 0.33 4.80
C GLU A 53 -1.37 0.76 4.05
N LEU A 54 -1.49 1.71 3.13
CA LEU A 54 -0.37 2.21 2.32
C LEU A 54 -0.43 3.74 2.28
N THR A 55 0.69 4.38 2.56
CA THR A 55 0.95 5.77 2.17
C THR A 55 2.17 5.79 1.28
N ALA A 56 2.04 6.36 0.08
CA ALA A 56 3.15 6.52 -0.86
C ALA A 56 3.19 7.94 -1.40
N ARG A 57 4.39 8.52 -1.39
CA ARG A 57 4.73 9.76 -2.07
C ARG A 57 5.96 9.50 -2.94
N GLY A 58 6.00 10.14 -4.09
CA GLY A 58 7.12 10.06 -5.02
C GLY A 58 7.18 11.28 -5.94
N ASP A 59 8.25 11.36 -6.70
CA ASP A 59 8.56 12.38 -7.69
C ASP A 59 7.78 12.19 -9.01
N LEU A 60 6.45 12.30 -8.94
CA LEU A 60 5.53 12.12 -10.07
C LEU A 60 5.76 13.04 -11.28
N GLU A 61 6.58 14.07 -11.09
CA GLU A 61 6.99 15.02 -12.12
C GLU A 61 8.10 14.47 -13.02
N VAL A 62 8.86 13.46 -12.55
CA VAL A 62 9.87 12.74 -13.32
C VAL A 62 9.18 11.66 -14.17
N ASP A 63 8.45 10.76 -13.51
CA ASP A 63 7.60 9.72 -14.11
C ASP A 63 6.57 9.18 -13.09
N GLN A 64 5.68 8.28 -13.54
CA GLN A 64 4.68 7.59 -12.69
C GLN A 64 4.93 6.09 -12.62
#